data_AF-A0AAV0NP90-F1
#
_entry.id   AF-A0AAV0NP90-F1
#
_cell.length_a   1.000
_cell.length_b   1.000
_cell.length_c   1.000
_cell.angle_alpha   90.00
_cell.angle_beta   90.00
_cell.angle_gamma   90.00
#
_symmetry.space_group_name_H-M   'P 1'
#
loop_
_entity.id
_entity.type
_entity.pdbx_description
1 polymer ?
#
loop_
_entity_poly.entity_id
_entity_poly.type
_entity_poly.pdbx_seq_one_letter_code
_entity_poly.pdbx_strand_id
1 'polypeptide(L)'
;MHRIGGEEVLKHRLWLKTTIMVVKQLALQGSSFRGHDESDDSLNPENVLAWIGFAAKLNDQINSVVLRNAPGNAKYTSPSIQKEILGIITNRVRCKIHEEIGDSCFSILVDEAGREQMSIILRYVSSSGIVTERFFALNSGADTSAETLKQAICDVLSQYDLQIEKLRGQGYDGASNMSGQFNGIKALFLRECPYAYFVHCFAHRLQLALITSAKVCDPIWDFFSILDCIINVVKASPKRTRELQAIHKKDLDGMLDVGEIQSGQGANQITSLKCSGPTRWGSQYHSILSIINMFNATCVVLEDLCRSKEGEQRAQAKGASKNIKTFEFVFNLHLMKEIMDITDFLCQAFQQESVDIVAAVGFVSMAKVKLQKLRDE
;
A
#
# COMPACT_ATOMS: atom_id res chain seq x y z
N MET A 1 -36.12 -37.22 10.02
CA MET A 1 -35.85 -35.78 10.21
C MET A 1 -36.33 -35.41 11.61
N HIS A 2 -35.43 -35.36 12.61
CA HIS A 2 -35.80 -34.84 13.93
C HIS A 2 -36.08 -33.35 13.80
N ARG A 3 -37.25 -32.89 14.27
CA ARG A 3 -37.57 -31.46 14.36
C ARG A 3 -36.70 -30.87 15.47
N ILE A 4 -35.78 -30.00 15.09
CA ILE A 4 -34.98 -29.18 16.03
C ILE A 4 -35.95 -28.30 16.82
N GLY A 5 -35.84 -28.30 18.15
CA GLY A 5 -36.72 -27.49 19.02
C GLY A 5 -36.46 -25.99 18.85
N GLY A 6 -37.48 -25.15 19.07
CA GLY A 6 -37.37 -23.69 18.89
C GLY A 6 -36.25 -23.03 19.72
N GLU A 7 -35.95 -23.59 20.89
CA GLU A 7 -34.86 -23.12 21.75
C GLU A 7 -33.46 -23.43 21.19
N GLU A 8 -33.27 -24.61 20.59
CA GLU A 8 -32.01 -24.96 19.91
C GLU A 8 -31.77 -24.09 18.68
N VAL A 9 -32.82 -23.74 17.94
CA VAL A 9 -32.73 -22.80 16.81
C VAL A 9 -32.23 -21.43 17.28
N LEU A 10 -32.69 -20.94 18.43
CA LEU A 10 -32.24 -19.67 18.99
C LEU A 10 -30.77 -19.72 19.41
N LYS A 11 -30.33 -20.82 20.03
CA LYS A 11 -28.93 -21.03 20.42
C LYS A 11 -28.00 -21.05 19.20
N HIS A 12 -28.36 -21.79 18.15
CA HIS A 12 -27.60 -21.82 16.90
C HIS A 12 -27.55 -20.45 16.20
N ARG A 13 -28.65 -19.69 16.20
CA ARG A 13 -28.68 -18.32 15.66
C ARG A 13 -27.76 -17.37 16.43
N LEU A 14 -27.77 -17.45 17.76
CA LEU A 14 -26.93 -16.59 18.60
C LEU A 14 -25.45 -16.85 18.35
N TRP A 15 -25.08 -18.12 18.23
CA TRP A 15 -23.73 -18.51 17.88
C TRP A 15 -23.31 -18.01 16.49
N LEU A 16 -24.06 -18.35 15.45
CA LEU A 16 -23.73 -17.95 14.09
C LEU A 16 -23.63 -16.41 13.97
N LYS A 17 -24.54 -15.68 14.62
CA LYS A 17 -24.50 -14.21 14.68
C LYS A 17 -23.21 -13.71 15.34
N THR A 18 -22.78 -14.34 16.42
CA THR A 18 -21.53 -13.98 17.10
C THR A 18 -20.33 -14.17 16.17
N THR A 19 -20.23 -15.33 15.50
CA THR A 19 -19.15 -15.61 14.54
C THR A 19 -19.15 -14.62 13.37
N ILE A 20 -20.32 -14.31 12.79
CA ILE A 20 -20.44 -13.32 11.70
C ILE A 20 -19.97 -11.94 12.17
N MET A 21 -20.34 -11.51 13.37
CA MET A 21 -19.92 -10.22 13.92
C MET A 21 -18.42 -10.14 14.13
N VAL A 22 -17.80 -11.20 14.66
CA VAL A 22 -16.34 -11.28 14.84
C VAL A 22 -15.61 -11.23 13.50
N VAL A 23 -16.02 -12.04 12.53
CA VAL A 23 -15.46 -12.04 11.17
C VAL A 23 -15.58 -10.66 10.52
N LYS A 24 -16.75 -10.03 10.63
CA LYS A 24 -16.98 -8.67 10.12
C LYS A 24 -16.05 -7.67 10.79
N GLN A 25 -15.87 -7.75 12.11
CA GLN A 25 -15.03 -6.82 12.85
C GLN A 25 -13.55 -6.95 12.45
N LEU A 26 -13.05 -8.18 12.35
CA LEU A 26 -11.69 -8.46 11.89
C LEU A 26 -11.46 -7.94 10.47
N ALA A 27 -12.42 -8.16 9.57
CA ALA A 27 -12.37 -7.64 8.20
C ALA A 27 -12.35 -6.11 8.16
N LEU A 28 -13.19 -5.44 8.94
CA LEU A 28 -13.23 -3.97 9.03
C LEU A 28 -11.92 -3.37 9.54
N GLN A 29 -11.20 -4.09 10.41
CA GLN A 29 -9.93 -3.67 10.97
C GLN A 29 -8.72 -4.08 10.13
N GLY A 30 -8.91 -4.82 9.03
CA GLY A 30 -7.79 -5.41 8.27
C GLY A 30 -6.93 -6.36 9.10
N SER A 31 -7.48 -6.96 10.16
CA SER A 31 -6.76 -7.84 11.07
C SER A 31 -6.69 -9.27 10.52
N SER A 32 -5.61 -9.99 10.82
CA SER A 32 -5.51 -11.40 10.47
C SER A 32 -6.61 -12.19 11.18
N PHE A 33 -7.18 -13.17 10.49
CA PHE A 33 -8.20 -14.04 11.08
C PHE A 33 -7.55 -15.12 11.94
N ARG A 34 -6.39 -15.61 11.47
CA ARG A 34 -5.61 -16.63 12.12
C ARG A 34 -4.46 -16.03 12.93
N GLY A 35 -4.08 -16.77 13.96
CA GLY A 35 -2.86 -16.57 14.77
C GLY A 35 -1.92 -17.76 14.64
N HIS A 36 -0.92 -17.82 15.52
CA HIS A 36 0.08 -18.91 15.52
C HIS A 36 -0.35 -20.15 16.32
N ASP A 37 -1.39 -20.04 17.15
CA ASP A 37 -1.81 -21.08 18.08
C ASP A 37 -3.35 -21.24 18.05
N GLU A 38 -3.81 -22.45 17.69
CA GLU A 38 -5.24 -22.81 17.61
C GLU A 38 -5.65 -23.76 18.77
N SER A 39 -4.76 -23.98 19.74
CA SER A 39 -5.02 -24.92 20.84
C SER A 39 -6.03 -24.37 21.85
N ASP A 40 -6.88 -25.26 22.38
CA ASP A 40 -7.95 -24.92 23.32
C ASP A 40 -7.43 -24.34 24.65
N ASP A 41 -6.17 -24.62 25.01
CA ASP A 41 -5.52 -24.17 26.25
C ASP A 41 -4.58 -22.98 26.03
N SER A 42 -4.57 -22.40 24.83
CA SER A 42 -3.77 -21.22 24.53
C SER A 42 -4.19 -20.03 25.37
N LEU A 43 -3.21 -19.34 25.96
CA LEU A 43 -3.43 -18.04 26.61
C LEU A 43 -3.73 -16.93 25.59
N ASN A 44 -3.38 -17.14 24.32
CA ASN A 44 -3.62 -16.22 23.22
C ASN A 44 -3.95 -17.01 21.93
N PRO A 45 -5.15 -17.59 21.84
CA PRO A 45 -5.55 -18.37 20.67
C PRO A 45 -5.69 -17.46 19.45
N GLU A 46 -5.87 -18.06 18.26
CA GLU A 46 -6.09 -17.31 17.02
C GLU A 46 -7.18 -16.23 17.14
N ASN A 47 -7.05 -15.17 16.35
CA ASN A 47 -7.85 -13.94 16.53
C ASN A 47 -9.36 -14.19 16.54
N VAL A 48 -9.89 -15.04 15.66
CA VAL A 48 -11.32 -15.39 15.67
C VAL A 48 -11.74 -16.02 17.00
N LEU A 49 -10.98 -16.99 17.52
CA LEU A 49 -11.25 -17.63 18.81
C LEU A 49 -11.12 -16.64 19.97
N ALA A 50 -10.08 -15.80 19.95
CA ALA A 50 -9.85 -14.78 20.97
C ALA A 50 -11.03 -13.80 21.06
N TRP A 51 -11.53 -13.32 19.91
CA TRP A 51 -12.67 -12.40 19.87
C TRP A 51 -14.00 -13.06 20.24
N ILE A 52 -14.22 -14.32 19.87
CA ILE A 52 -15.39 -15.08 20.34
C ILE A 52 -15.31 -15.29 21.86
N GLY A 53 -14.14 -15.64 22.40
CA GLY A 53 -13.91 -15.78 23.83
C GLY A 53 -14.10 -14.46 24.58
N PHE A 54 -13.69 -13.33 23.99
CA PHE A 54 -13.99 -12.01 24.52
C PHE A 54 -15.50 -11.73 24.57
N ALA A 55 -16.23 -12.03 23.50
CA ALA A 55 -17.69 -11.86 23.48
C ALA A 55 -18.39 -12.75 24.52
N ALA A 56 -17.90 -13.97 24.73
CA ALA A 56 -18.39 -14.88 25.77
C ALA A 56 -18.18 -14.32 27.19
N LYS A 57 -17.02 -13.70 27.47
CA LYS A 57 -16.76 -13.08 28.78
C LYS A 57 -17.69 -11.91 29.11
N LEU A 58 -18.25 -11.26 28.09
CA LEU A 58 -19.15 -10.12 28.25
C LEU A 58 -20.64 -10.52 28.34
N ASN A 59 -21.00 -11.73 27.92
CA ASN A 59 -22.39 -12.13 27.83
C ASN A 59 -22.57 -13.63 28.09
N ASP A 60 -23.21 -13.97 29.21
CA ASP A 60 -23.46 -15.35 29.63
C ASP A 60 -24.28 -16.16 28.62
N GLN A 61 -25.20 -15.52 27.89
CA GLN A 61 -25.97 -16.21 26.84
C GLN A 61 -25.07 -16.64 25.68
N ILE A 62 -24.12 -15.79 25.28
CA ILE A 62 -23.12 -16.14 24.27
C ILE A 62 -22.18 -17.22 24.82
N ASN A 63 -21.69 -17.04 26.05
CA ASN A 63 -20.83 -18.01 26.71
C ASN A 63 -21.45 -19.42 26.71
N SER A 64 -22.76 -19.52 26.98
CA SER A 64 -23.48 -20.80 27.04
C SER A 64 -23.58 -21.56 25.71
N VAL A 65 -23.22 -20.94 24.58
CA VAL A 65 -23.41 -21.53 23.22
C VAL A 65 -22.17 -21.53 22.33
N VAL A 66 -21.04 -20.93 22.74
CA VAL A 66 -19.82 -20.84 21.90
C VAL A 66 -18.66 -21.69 22.42
N LEU A 67 -17.64 -21.90 21.58
CA LEU A 67 -16.40 -22.59 21.89
C LEU A 67 -16.60 -24.03 22.43
N ARG A 68 -16.30 -24.26 23.72
CA ARG A 68 -16.42 -25.57 24.38
C ARG A 68 -17.88 -25.92 24.69
N ASN A 69 -18.77 -24.94 24.80
CA ASN A 69 -20.19 -25.13 25.15
C ASN A 69 -21.08 -25.44 23.94
N ALA A 70 -20.46 -25.84 22.84
CA ALA A 70 -20.99 -25.67 21.51
C ALA A 70 -21.05 -27.05 20.84
N PRO A 71 -22.22 -27.50 20.34
CA PRO A 71 -22.44 -28.91 20.02
C PRO A 71 -21.59 -29.41 18.84
N GLY A 72 -20.67 -30.33 19.13
CA GLY A 72 -19.94 -31.13 18.14
C GLY A 72 -19.30 -30.29 17.02
N ASN A 73 -19.79 -30.47 15.79
CA ASN A 73 -19.27 -29.86 14.57
C ASN A 73 -19.81 -28.46 14.28
N ALA A 74 -20.76 -27.94 15.07
CA ALA A 74 -21.33 -26.62 14.83
C ALA A 74 -20.38 -25.48 15.21
N LYS A 75 -19.06 -25.73 15.35
CA LYS A 75 -18.11 -24.76 15.91
C LYS A 75 -18.07 -23.41 15.17
N TYR A 76 -18.33 -23.43 13.86
CA TYR A 76 -18.23 -22.28 12.94
C TYR A 76 -16.88 -21.55 12.97
N THR A 77 -15.89 -22.08 13.68
CA THR A 77 -14.55 -21.52 13.82
C THR A 77 -13.59 -22.09 12.78
N SER A 78 -14.00 -23.11 12.01
CA SER A 78 -13.10 -23.71 11.03
C SER A 78 -12.74 -22.69 9.93
N PRO A 79 -11.52 -22.75 9.38
CA PRO A 79 -11.11 -21.75 8.40
C PRO A 79 -11.91 -21.79 7.09
N SER A 80 -12.50 -22.93 6.72
CA SER A 80 -13.38 -23.01 5.56
C SER A 80 -14.66 -22.20 5.79
N ILE A 81 -15.26 -22.31 6.97
CA ILE A 81 -16.47 -21.57 7.35
C ILE A 81 -16.16 -20.07 7.46
N GLN A 82 -15.03 -19.70 8.07
CA GLN A 82 -14.62 -18.29 8.13
C GLN A 82 -14.50 -17.67 6.72
N LYS A 83 -13.91 -18.40 5.77
CA LYS A 83 -13.81 -17.98 4.36
C LYS A 83 -15.18 -17.89 3.69
N GLU A 84 -16.09 -18.83 3.96
CA GLU A 84 -17.45 -18.80 3.43
C GLU A 84 -18.22 -17.58 3.93
N ILE A 85 -18.19 -17.31 5.24
CA ILE A 85 -18.79 -16.11 5.84
C ILE A 85 -18.21 -14.84 5.21
N LEU A 86 -16.88 -14.77 5.08
CA LEU A 86 -16.22 -13.64 4.45
C LEU A 86 -16.64 -13.46 2.98
N GLY A 87 -16.79 -14.56 2.24
CA GLY A 87 -17.30 -14.55 0.86
C GLY A 87 -18.73 -14.01 0.76
N ILE A 88 -19.61 -14.41 1.68
CA ILE A 88 -20.99 -13.89 1.77
C ILE A 88 -20.98 -12.38 2.09
N ILE A 89 -20.17 -11.94 3.06
CA ILE A 89 -20.03 -10.52 3.39
C ILE A 89 -19.52 -9.73 2.19
N THR A 90 -18.49 -10.25 1.51
CA THR A 90 -17.91 -9.63 0.31
C THR A 90 -18.96 -9.47 -0.79
N ASN A 91 -19.73 -10.52 -1.07
CA ASN A 91 -20.81 -10.46 -2.05
C ASN A 91 -21.90 -9.45 -1.65
N ARG A 92 -22.28 -9.38 -0.36
CA ARG A 92 -23.23 -8.38 0.14
C ARG A 92 -22.71 -6.94 -0.07
N VAL A 93 -21.43 -6.69 0.16
CA VAL A 93 -20.80 -5.39 -0.10
C VAL A 93 -20.85 -5.06 -1.59
N ARG A 94 -20.52 -6.01 -2.48
CA ARG A 94 -20.56 -5.80 -3.93
C ARG A 94 -21.98 -5.55 -4.45
N CYS A 95 -22.97 -6.31 -3.97
CA CYS A 95 -24.38 -6.03 -4.26
C CYS A 95 -24.76 -4.61 -3.81
N LYS A 96 -24.27 -4.18 -2.64
CA LYS A 96 -24.58 -2.82 -2.17
C LYS A 96 -23.95 -1.73 -3.05
N ILE A 97 -22.72 -1.94 -3.51
CA ILE A 97 -22.05 -1.04 -4.47
C ILE A 97 -22.84 -0.99 -5.78
N HIS A 98 -23.29 -2.14 -6.31
CA HIS A 98 -24.15 -2.18 -7.48
C HIS A 98 -25.45 -1.39 -7.23
N GLU A 99 -26.15 -1.61 -6.11
CA GLU A 99 -27.37 -0.86 -5.77
C GLU A 99 -27.11 0.66 -5.71
N GLU A 100 -25.96 1.08 -5.21
CA GLU A 100 -25.56 2.49 -5.15
C GLU A 100 -25.33 3.11 -6.54
N ILE A 101 -24.74 2.34 -7.47
CA ILE A 101 -24.56 2.75 -8.87
C ILE A 101 -25.91 2.80 -9.58
N GLY A 102 -26.75 1.78 -9.35
CA GLY A 102 -28.04 1.59 -10.01
C GLY A 102 -27.89 1.62 -11.52
N ASP A 103 -28.66 2.50 -12.17
CA ASP A 103 -28.59 2.66 -13.62
C ASP A 103 -27.55 3.68 -14.12
N SER A 104 -26.77 4.28 -13.20
CA SER A 104 -25.84 5.35 -13.51
C SER A 104 -24.61 4.87 -14.30
N CYS A 105 -23.96 5.81 -14.99
CA CYS A 105 -22.65 5.57 -15.57
C CYS A 105 -21.56 5.50 -14.50
N PHE A 106 -20.48 4.78 -14.79
CA PHE A 106 -19.33 4.65 -13.90
C PHE A 106 -18.01 4.72 -14.68
N SER A 107 -16.93 4.92 -13.94
CA SER A 107 -15.55 4.83 -14.41
C SER A 107 -14.83 3.72 -13.65
N ILE A 108 -13.78 3.19 -14.25
CA ILE A 108 -12.89 2.22 -13.61
C ILE A 108 -11.51 2.81 -13.41
N LEU A 109 -10.95 2.61 -12.22
CA LEU A 109 -9.55 2.83 -11.92
C LEU A 109 -8.92 1.47 -11.68
N VAL A 110 -7.84 1.17 -12.39
CA VAL A 110 -7.15 -0.12 -12.28
C VAL A 110 -5.66 0.10 -12.06
N ASP A 111 -5.14 -0.54 -11.02
CA ASP A 111 -3.72 -0.52 -10.67
C ASP A 111 -3.18 -1.95 -10.62
N GLU A 112 -2.01 -2.16 -11.21
CA GLU A 112 -1.28 -3.42 -11.21
C GLU A 112 -0.17 -3.36 -10.16
N ALA A 113 -0.17 -4.31 -9.22
CA ALA A 113 0.78 -4.36 -8.13
C ALA A 113 1.49 -5.71 -8.05
N GLY A 114 2.83 -5.68 -8.06
CA GLY A 114 3.66 -6.83 -7.72
C GLY A 114 3.44 -8.05 -8.61
N ARG A 115 3.39 -9.24 -8.00
CA ARG A 115 3.19 -10.54 -8.67
C ARG A 115 1.77 -10.65 -9.24
N GLU A 116 1.52 -9.96 -10.36
CA GLU A 116 0.40 -10.19 -11.26
C GLU A 116 -0.99 -10.00 -10.61
N GLN A 117 -1.09 -9.03 -9.70
CA GLN A 117 -2.36 -8.65 -9.07
C GLN A 117 -2.88 -7.34 -9.64
N MET A 118 -4.16 -7.33 -10.00
CA MET A 118 -4.87 -6.19 -10.57
C MET A 118 -6.00 -5.78 -9.64
N SER A 119 -5.93 -4.56 -9.12
CA SER A 119 -7.01 -3.98 -8.32
C SER A 119 -7.99 -3.23 -9.22
N ILE A 120 -9.29 -3.41 -8.98
CA ILE A 120 -10.36 -2.73 -9.72
C ILE A 120 -11.14 -1.89 -8.72
N ILE A 121 -11.19 -0.59 -8.99
CA ILE A 121 -11.93 0.40 -8.23
C ILE A 121 -12.98 1.02 -9.16
N LEU A 122 -14.22 1.12 -8.68
CA LEU A 122 -15.30 1.80 -9.39
C LEU A 122 -15.40 3.23 -8.88
N ARG A 123 -15.47 4.19 -9.80
CA ARG A 123 -15.73 5.61 -9.49
C ARG A 123 -17.04 6.04 -10.15
N TYR A 124 -17.98 6.52 -9.36
CA TYR A 124 -19.31 6.92 -9.82
C TYR A 124 -19.83 8.12 -9.02
N VAL A 125 -20.95 8.68 -9.45
CA VAL A 125 -21.65 9.75 -8.72
C VAL A 125 -22.82 9.10 -7.98
N SER A 126 -22.85 9.24 -6.66
CA SER A 126 -23.94 8.72 -5.84
C SER A 126 -25.26 9.44 -6.12
N SER A 127 -26.37 8.89 -5.63
CA SER A 127 -27.69 9.56 -5.66
C SER A 127 -27.72 10.92 -4.95
N SER A 128 -26.76 11.19 -4.05
CA SER A 128 -26.59 12.49 -3.40
C SER A 128 -25.69 13.46 -4.17
N GLY A 129 -25.26 13.11 -5.39
CA GLY A 129 -24.39 13.94 -6.22
C GLY A 129 -22.91 13.94 -5.78
N ILE A 130 -22.49 12.99 -4.95
CA ILE A 130 -21.14 12.91 -4.42
C ILE A 130 -20.33 11.91 -5.24
N VAL A 131 -19.14 12.33 -5.72
CA VAL A 131 -18.18 11.41 -6.34
C VAL A 131 -17.74 10.40 -5.30
N THR A 132 -17.90 9.12 -5.61
CA THR A 132 -17.63 8.00 -4.69
C THR A 132 -16.71 7.00 -5.36
N GLU A 133 -15.66 6.59 -4.66
CA GLU A 133 -14.75 5.53 -5.09
C GLU A 133 -14.95 4.28 -4.22
N ARG A 134 -15.11 3.12 -4.86
CA ARG A 134 -15.29 1.83 -4.18
C ARG A 134 -14.33 0.81 -4.73
N PHE A 135 -13.46 0.28 -3.87
CA PHE A 135 -12.75 -0.95 -4.18
C PHE A 135 -13.74 -2.07 -4.46
N PHE A 136 -13.58 -2.76 -5.59
CA PHE A 136 -14.56 -3.72 -6.09
C PHE A 136 -14.00 -5.13 -6.16
N ALA A 137 -12.82 -5.28 -6.74
CA ALA A 137 -12.19 -6.59 -6.89
C ALA A 137 -10.66 -6.50 -6.88
N LEU A 138 -10.05 -7.59 -6.44
CA LEU A 138 -8.65 -7.90 -6.70
C LEU A 138 -8.65 -9.13 -7.59
N ASN A 139 -8.13 -9.00 -8.80
CA ASN A 139 -7.87 -10.14 -9.65
C ASN A 139 -6.40 -10.55 -9.53
N SER A 140 -6.13 -11.85 -9.56
CA SER A 140 -4.76 -12.39 -9.58
C SER A 140 -4.71 -13.40 -10.72
N GLY A 141 -3.99 -13.06 -11.78
CA GLY A 141 -3.92 -13.88 -12.99
C GLY A 141 -2.49 -14.02 -13.46
N ALA A 142 -2.10 -15.18 -13.96
CA ALA A 142 -0.72 -15.47 -14.35
C ALA A 142 -0.25 -14.76 -15.65
N ASP A 143 -1.17 -14.10 -16.36
CA ASP A 143 -0.89 -13.40 -17.62
C ASP A 143 -1.30 -11.94 -17.51
N THR A 144 -0.35 -11.07 -17.85
CA THR A 144 -0.46 -9.60 -17.79
C THR A 144 -0.72 -8.98 -19.16
N SER A 145 -1.00 -9.80 -20.19
CA SER A 145 -1.41 -9.29 -21.51
C SER A 145 -2.68 -8.43 -21.41
N ALA A 146 -2.77 -7.42 -22.28
CA ALA A 146 -3.88 -6.47 -22.25
C ALA A 146 -5.24 -7.15 -22.48
N GLU A 147 -5.27 -8.17 -23.34
CA GLU A 147 -6.46 -8.97 -23.62
C GLU A 147 -6.94 -9.73 -22.38
N THR A 148 -6.02 -10.41 -21.68
CA THR A 148 -6.35 -11.15 -20.45
C THR A 148 -6.80 -10.20 -19.34
N LEU A 149 -6.14 -9.05 -19.18
CA LEU A 149 -6.53 -8.04 -18.20
C LEU A 149 -7.90 -7.44 -18.50
N LYS A 150 -8.18 -7.12 -19.77
CA LYS A 150 -9.50 -6.65 -20.19
C LYS A 150 -10.56 -7.71 -19.92
N GLN A 151 -10.31 -8.96 -20.30
CA GLN A 151 -11.27 -10.05 -20.09
C GLN A 151 -11.57 -10.21 -18.60
N ALA A 152 -10.54 -10.17 -17.75
CA ALA A 152 -10.72 -10.21 -16.30
C ALA A 152 -11.58 -9.05 -15.77
N ILE A 153 -11.40 -7.83 -16.29
CA ILE A 153 -12.26 -6.69 -15.93
C ILE A 153 -13.70 -6.97 -16.37
N CYS A 154 -13.91 -7.41 -17.61
CA CYS A 154 -15.23 -7.72 -18.15
C CYS A 154 -15.92 -8.85 -17.36
N ASP A 155 -15.20 -9.89 -16.97
CA ASP A 155 -15.72 -11.02 -16.18
C ASP A 155 -16.18 -10.53 -14.81
N VAL A 156 -15.38 -9.71 -14.13
CA VAL A 156 -15.73 -9.10 -12.85
C VAL A 156 -16.95 -8.20 -12.97
N LEU A 157 -17.02 -7.34 -14.00
CA LEU A 157 -18.17 -6.46 -14.20
C LEU A 157 -19.44 -7.26 -14.51
N SER A 158 -19.35 -8.24 -15.41
CA SER A 158 -20.47 -9.10 -15.82
C SER A 158 -21.00 -9.97 -14.67
N GLN A 159 -20.12 -10.48 -13.81
CA GLN A 159 -20.49 -11.28 -12.64
C GLN A 159 -21.45 -10.54 -11.71
N TYR A 160 -21.36 -9.21 -11.67
CA TYR A 160 -22.16 -8.34 -10.81
C TYR A 160 -23.07 -7.41 -11.62
N ASP A 161 -23.46 -7.82 -12.83
CA ASP A 161 -24.44 -7.12 -13.69
C ASP A 161 -24.11 -5.63 -13.98
N LEU A 162 -22.81 -5.31 -13.98
CA LEU A 162 -22.33 -3.99 -14.37
C LEU A 162 -22.09 -3.96 -15.88
N GLN A 163 -23.03 -3.33 -16.59
CA GLN A 163 -22.99 -3.19 -18.04
C GLN A 163 -21.81 -2.35 -18.51
N ILE A 164 -21.01 -2.92 -19.42
CA ILE A 164 -19.82 -2.25 -19.95
C ILE A 164 -20.17 -1.00 -20.75
N GLU A 165 -21.37 -0.96 -21.36
CA GLU A 165 -21.88 0.16 -22.14
C GLU A 165 -22.06 1.44 -21.31
N LYS A 166 -22.17 1.29 -19.98
CA LYS A 166 -22.25 2.38 -19.00
C LYS A 166 -20.89 2.89 -18.54
N LEU A 167 -19.80 2.31 -19.03
CA LEU A 167 -18.45 2.79 -18.78
C LEU A 167 -18.24 4.15 -19.47
N ARG A 168 -17.78 5.14 -18.69
CA ARG A 168 -17.51 6.52 -19.15
C ARG A 168 -16.10 7.01 -18.83
N GLY A 169 -15.34 6.28 -18.03
CA GLY A 169 -13.95 6.62 -17.74
C GLY A 169 -13.10 5.42 -17.45
N GLN A 170 -11.83 5.51 -17.81
CA GLN A 170 -10.81 4.50 -17.56
C GLN A 170 -9.52 5.17 -17.08
N GLY A 171 -9.04 4.80 -15.90
CA GLY A 171 -7.88 5.42 -15.25
C GLY A 171 -6.82 4.40 -14.87
N TYR A 172 -5.70 4.38 -15.60
CA TYR A 172 -4.60 3.42 -15.44
C TYR A 172 -3.23 4.09 -15.56
N ASP A 173 -2.16 3.32 -15.32
CA ASP A 173 -0.79 3.75 -15.57
C ASP A 173 -0.42 3.79 -17.07
N GLY A 174 0.81 4.19 -17.35
CA GLY A 174 1.35 4.35 -18.70
C GLY A 174 1.95 3.08 -19.29
N ALA A 175 1.81 1.92 -18.65
CA ALA A 175 2.39 0.68 -19.15
C ALA A 175 1.82 0.32 -20.54
N SER A 176 2.58 -0.43 -21.34
CA SER A 176 2.19 -0.80 -22.70
C SER A 176 0.87 -1.57 -22.73
N ASN A 177 0.67 -2.47 -21.77
CA ASN A 177 -0.52 -3.31 -21.70
C ASN A 177 -1.73 -2.51 -21.21
N MET A 178 -1.53 -1.45 -20.43
CA MET A 178 -2.61 -0.59 -19.93
C MET A 178 -3.00 0.49 -20.94
N SER A 179 -2.01 1.23 -21.46
CA SER A 179 -2.21 2.47 -22.22
C SER A 179 -1.75 2.43 -23.69
N GLY A 180 -1.25 1.27 -24.15
CA GLY A 180 -0.77 1.07 -25.51
C GLY A 180 -1.78 1.50 -26.57
N GLN A 181 -1.28 2.13 -27.64
CA GLN A 181 -2.10 2.75 -28.67
C GLN A 181 -3.00 1.76 -29.43
N PHE A 182 -2.53 0.54 -29.64
CA PHE A 182 -3.22 -0.47 -30.44
C PHE A 182 -3.71 -1.66 -29.63
N ASN A 183 -2.87 -2.18 -28.74
CA ASN A 183 -3.14 -3.40 -27.98
C ASN A 183 -3.09 -3.17 -26.46
N GLY A 184 -3.27 -1.93 -26.01
CA GLY A 184 -3.46 -1.66 -24.57
C GLY A 184 -4.93 -1.77 -24.19
N ILE A 185 -5.24 -2.06 -22.92
CA ILE A 185 -6.61 -2.08 -22.37
C ILE A 185 -7.36 -0.80 -22.74
N LYS A 186 -6.69 0.36 -22.68
CA LYS A 186 -7.20 1.65 -23.15
C LYS A 186 -7.80 1.56 -24.55
N ALA A 187 -7.04 1.05 -25.51
CA ALA A 187 -7.46 0.96 -26.91
C ALA A 187 -8.56 -0.08 -27.09
N LEU A 188 -8.47 -1.21 -26.36
CA LEU A 188 -9.43 -2.28 -26.42
C LEU A 188 -10.80 -1.88 -25.86
N PHE A 189 -10.87 -1.09 -24.79
CA PHE A 189 -12.14 -0.54 -24.30
C PHE A 189 -12.65 0.60 -25.16
N LEU A 190 -11.80 1.47 -25.70
CA LEU A 190 -12.25 2.55 -26.59
C LEU A 190 -12.91 2.03 -27.88
N ARG A 191 -12.52 0.84 -28.36
CA ARG A 191 -13.16 0.18 -29.51
C ARG A 191 -14.61 -0.24 -29.23
N GLU A 192 -14.92 -0.65 -28.00
CA GLU A 192 -16.25 -1.12 -27.61
C GLU A 192 -17.10 -0.01 -26.95
N CYS A 193 -16.44 0.87 -26.21
CA CYS A 193 -17.02 1.98 -25.45
C CYS A 193 -16.33 3.29 -25.85
N PRO A 194 -16.74 3.93 -26.95
CA PRO A 194 -16.10 5.16 -27.44
C PRO A 194 -16.13 6.33 -26.45
N TYR A 195 -17.08 6.31 -25.51
CA TYR A 195 -17.24 7.34 -24.48
C TYR A 195 -16.45 7.05 -23.19
N ALA A 196 -15.69 5.95 -23.11
CA ALA A 196 -14.86 5.61 -21.96
C ALA A 196 -13.55 6.42 -21.97
N TYR A 197 -13.60 7.65 -21.46
CA TYR A 197 -12.47 8.59 -21.53
C TYR A 197 -11.27 8.09 -20.73
N PHE A 198 -10.09 8.12 -21.35
CA PHE A 198 -8.85 7.67 -20.72
C PHE A 198 -8.14 8.79 -19.96
N VAL A 199 -7.85 8.52 -18.69
CA VAL A 199 -6.99 9.36 -17.84
C VAL A 199 -5.73 8.58 -17.49
N HIS A 200 -4.58 9.05 -17.99
CA HIS A 200 -3.29 8.53 -17.57
C HIS A 200 -2.97 9.05 -16.17
N CYS A 201 -2.72 8.13 -15.23
CA CYS A 201 -2.33 8.42 -13.85
C CYS A 201 -1.31 9.57 -13.74
N PHE A 202 -1.71 10.69 -13.14
CA PHE A 202 -0.85 11.88 -13.01
C PHE A 202 0.37 11.63 -12.13
N ALA A 203 0.22 10.84 -11.05
CA ALA A 203 1.34 10.44 -10.21
C ALA A 203 2.37 9.65 -11.03
N HIS A 204 1.93 8.69 -11.85
CA HIS A 204 2.82 7.94 -12.74
C HIS A 204 3.48 8.82 -13.82
N ARG A 205 2.75 9.81 -14.36
CA ARG A 205 3.32 10.77 -15.33
C ARG A 205 4.40 11.66 -14.73
N LEU A 206 4.14 12.20 -13.54
CA LEU A 206 5.14 12.99 -12.79
C LEU A 206 6.38 12.16 -12.53
N GLN A 207 6.16 10.95 -12.04
CA GLN A 207 7.17 9.94 -11.77
C GLN A 207 8.07 9.64 -12.99
N LEU A 208 7.49 9.45 -14.17
CA LEU A 208 8.24 9.28 -15.42
C LEU A 208 9.04 10.53 -15.79
N ALA A 209 8.44 11.72 -15.67
CA ALA A 209 9.11 12.98 -15.98
C ALA A 209 10.34 13.21 -15.09
N LEU A 210 10.26 12.88 -13.79
CA LEU A 210 11.38 13.00 -12.85
C LEU A 210 12.51 12.03 -13.20
N ILE A 211 12.20 10.76 -13.45
CA ILE A 211 13.21 9.77 -13.86
C ILE A 211 13.92 10.22 -15.14
N THR A 212 13.16 10.61 -16.16
CA THR A 212 13.75 11.02 -17.44
C THR A 212 14.62 12.26 -17.26
N SER A 213 14.21 13.22 -16.43
CA SER A 213 15.01 14.41 -16.14
C SER A 213 16.30 14.06 -15.39
N ALA A 214 16.24 13.17 -14.40
CA ALA A 214 17.41 12.73 -13.64
C ALA A 214 18.43 11.98 -14.51
N LYS A 215 17.95 11.12 -15.43
CA LYS A 215 18.81 10.37 -16.36
C LYS A 215 19.61 11.23 -17.34
N VAL A 216 19.15 12.45 -17.61
CA VAL A 216 19.85 13.41 -18.49
C VAL A 216 20.94 14.16 -17.71
N CYS A 217 20.90 14.13 -16.38
CA CYS A 217 21.86 14.80 -15.52
C CYS A 217 22.78 13.77 -14.83
N ASP A 218 23.94 13.49 -15.45
CA ASP A 218 24.88 12.46 -14.97
C ASP A 218 25.20 12.58 -13.46
N PRO A 219 25.51 13.76 -12.89
CA PRO A 219 25.82 13.87 -11.46
C PRO A 219 24.66 13.43 -10.55
N ILE A 220 23.41 13.68 -10.97
CA ILE A 220 22.22 13.29 -10.22
C ILE A 220 21.94 11.80 -10.40
N TRP A 221 22.11 11.27 -11.61
CA TRP A 221 21.95 9.84 -11.85
C TRP A 221 22.98 9.00 -11.09
N ASP A 222 24.24 9.46 -11.07
CA ASP A 222 25.32 8.86 -10.31
C ASP A 222 25.07 8.96 -8.80
N PHE A 223 24.57 10.10 -8.32
CA PHE A 223 24.14 10.27 -6.93
C PHE A 223 23.13 9.21 -6.51
N PHE A 224 22.06 8.98 -7.28
CA PHE A 224 21.06 7.96 -6.96
C PHE A 224 21.63 6.54 -7.02
N SER A 225 22.54 6.27 -7.95
CA SER A 225 23.24 4.98 -8.03
C SER A 225 24.12 4.72 -6.80
N ILE A 226 24.82 5.76 -6.31
CA ILE A 226 25.62 5.69 -5.08
C ILE A 226 24.71 5.54 -3.85
N LEU A 227 23.61 6.27 -3.79
CA LEU A 227 22.62 6.21 -2.71
C LEU A 227 22.06 4.77 -2.57
N ASP A 228 21.64 4.17 -3.68
CA ASP A 228 21.15 2.80 -3.69
C ASP A 228 22.23 1.80 -3.27
N CYS A 229 23.48 2.00 -3.70
CA CYS A 229 24.62 1.18 -3.27
C CYS A 229 24.83 1.24 -1.75
N ILE A 230 24.82 2.43 -1.16
CA ILE A 230 24.96 2.64 0.29
C ILE A 230 23.84 1.92 1.04
N ILE A 231 22.59 2.14 0.63
CA ILE A 231 21.41 1.54 1.25
C ILE A 231 21.49 0.01 1.17
N ASN A 232 21.86 -0.53 0.01
CA ASN A 232 21.99 -1.98 -0.17
C ASN A 232 23.10 -2.58 0.69
N VAL A 233 24.27 -1.93 0.82
CA VAL A 233 25.36 -2.40 1.68
C VAL A 233 24.93 -2.48 3.15
N VAL A 234 24.20 -1.48 3.63
CA VAL A 234 23.72 -1.47 5.03
C VAL A 234 22.58 -2.48 5.22
N LYS A 235 21.62 -2.53 4.30
CA LYS A 235 20.43 -3.40 4.42
C LYS A 235 20.67 -4.87 4.07
N ALA A 236 21.80 -5.19 3.45
CA ALA A 236 22.18 -6.57 3.11
C ALA A 236 22.30 -7.50 4.33
N SER A 237 22.38 -6.97 5.56
CA SER A 237 22.38 -7.79 6.78
C SER A 237 21.45 -7.23 7.86
N PRO A 238 20.56 -8.04 8.44
CA PRO A 238 19.76 -7.66 9.60
C PRO A 238 20.61 -7.27 10.82
N LYS A 239 21.87 -7.71 10.89
CA LYS A 239 22.81 -7.30 11.93
C LYS A 239 23.22 -5.83 11.76
N ARG A 240 23.61 -5.44 10.54
CA ARG A 240 24.01 -4.06 10.20
C ARG A 240 22.87 -3.07 10.40
N THR A 241 21.65 -3.46 10.03
CA THR A 241 20.45 -2.64 10.29
C THR A 241 20.22 -2.40 11.79
N ARG A 242 20.45 -3.42 12.63
CA ARG A 242 20.36 -3.28 14.10
C ARG A 242 21.47 -2.41 14.67
N GLU A 243 22.69 -2.52 14.15
CA GLU A 243 23.82 -1.66 14.53
C GLU A 243 23.53 -0.21 14.18
N LEU A 244 23.04 0.06 12.96
CA LEU A 244 22.61 1.38 12.52
C LEU A 244 21.54 1.97 13.47
N GLN A 245 20.54 1.17 13.83
CA GLN A 245 19.48 1.56 14.76
C GLN A 245 20.03 1.91 16.15
N ALA A 246 20.96 1.11 16.66
CA ALA A 246 21.56 1.34 17.97
C ALA A 246 22.40 2.63 17.99
N ILE A 247 23.19 2.88 16.95
CA ILE A 247 23.99 4.10 16.82
C ILE A 247 23.08 5.32 16.68
N HIS A 248 22.10 5.26 15.78
CA HIS A 248 21.16 6.37 15.59
C HIS A 248 20.37 6.70 16.86
N LYS A 249 19.94 5.68 17.61
CA LYS A 249 19.26 5.89 18.90
C LYS A 249 20.17 6.62 19.89
N LYS A 250 21.45 6.24 19.96
CA LYS A 250 22.42 6.92 20.83
C LYS A 250 22.64 8.38 20.43
N ASP A 251 22.69 8.67 19.12
CA ASP A 251 22.80 10.03 18.61
C ASP A 251 21.56 10.86 19.01
N LEU A 252 20.35 10.30 18.86
CA LEU A 252 19.10 10.94 19.26
C LEU A 252 19.04 11.20 20.78
N ASP A 253 19.45 10.24 21.60
CA ASP A 253 19.52 10.39 23.06
C ASP A 253 20.46 11.55 23.43
N GLY A 254 21.63 11.64 22.77
CA GLY A 254 22.56 12.77 22.97
C GLY A 254 21.99 14.13 22.55
N MET A 255 21.28 14.19 21.41
CA MET A 255 20.63 15.42 20.94
C MET A 255 19.45 15.84 21.85
N LEU A 256 18.74 14.88 22.43
CA LEU A 256 17.69 15.12 23.43
C LEU A 256 18.29 15.71 24.71
N ASP A 257 19.42 15.17 25.19
CA ASP A 257 20.09 15.63 26.40
C ASP A 257 20.61 17.07 26.29
N VAL A 258 21.02 17.48 25.08
CA VAL A 258 21.50 18.85 24.78
C VAL A 258 20.34 19.80 24.41
N GLY A 259 19.11 19.27 24.25
CA GLY A 259 17.92 20.05 23.91
C GLY A 259 17.82 20.48 22.46
N GLU A 260 18.59 19.89 21.55
CA GLU A 260 18.56 20.18 20.11
C GLU A 260 17.30 19.65 19.43
N ILE A 261 16.69 18.59 19.99
CA ILE A 261 15.45 17.99 19.51
C ILE A 261 14.44 17.81 20.65
N GLN A 262 13.16 17.84 20.33
CA GLN A 262 12.08 17.59 21.28
C GLN A 262 11.54 16.16 21.18
N SER A 263 11.16 15.59 22.32
CA SER A 263 10.44 14.32 22.37
C SER A 263 8.93 14.56 22.17
N GLY A 264 8.29 13.77 21.30
CA GLY A 264 6.86 13.88 21.02
C GLY A 264 6.33 12.71 20.21
N GLN A 265 5.02 12.45 20.27
CA GLN A 265 4.38 11.45 19.43
C GLN A 265 4.54 11.83 17.95
N GLY A 266 5.15 10.95 17.15
CA GLY A 266 5.46 11.20 15.74
C GLY A 266 6.88 11.71 15.46
N ALA A 267 7.61 12.19 16.47
CA ALA A 267 8.97 12.70 16.30
C ALA A 267 10.01 11.55 16.26
N ASN A 268 11.06 11.73 15.45
CA ASN A 268 12.25 10.85 15.40
C ASN A 268 11.97 9.36 15.11
N GLN A 269 10.90 9.06 14.36
CA GLN A 269 10.47 7.68 14.09
C GLN A 269 11.22 6.97 12.95
N ILE A 270 12.12 7.65 12.24
CA ILE A 270 12.88 7.01 11.16
C ILE A 270 13.98 6.15 11.78
N THR A 271 13.67 4.86 11.90
CA THR A 271 14.55 3.87 12.52
C THR A 271 15.27 2.99 11.50
N SER A 272 15.10 3.22 10.20
CA SER A 272 15.81 2.44 9.19
C SER A 272 15.94 3.19 7.88
N LEU A 273 16.97 2.84 7.11
CA LEU A 273 17.10 3.29 5.73
C LEU A 273 15.94 2.74 4.91
N LYS A 274 15.18 3.63 4.27
CA LYS A 274 14.13 3.20 3.34
C LYS A 274 14.81 2.82 2.02
N CYS A 275 14.36 1.74 1.41
CA CYS A 275 14.84 1.34 0.10
C CYS A 275 13.79 1.78 -0.92
N SER A 276 14.26 2.34 -2.04
CA SER A 276 13.35 2.66 -3.14
C SER A 276 12.97 1.37 -3.87
N GLY A 277 11.71 1.25 -4.26
CA GLY A 277 11.35 0.29 -5.30
C GLY A 277 11.92 0.75 -6.65
N PRO A 278 12.38 -0.16 -7.53
CA PRO A 278 12.89 0.21 -8.85
C PRO A 278 11.86 0.93 -9.74
N THR A 279 10.57 0.84 -9.41
CA THR A 279 9.44 1.37 -10.20
C THR A 279 8.75 2.60 -9.60
N ARG A 280 9.19 3.10 -8.43
CA ARG A 280 8.51 4.22 -7.73
C ARG A 280 9.52 5.24 -7.16
N TRP A 281 9.95 6.23 -7.93
CA TRP A 281 10.85 7.32 -7.50
C TRP A 281 10.28 8.19 -6.37
N GLY A 282 8.96 8.23 -6.18
CA GLY A 282 8.37 8.78 -4.94
C GLY A 282 8.96 8.14 -3.67
N SER A 283 9.37 6.87 -3.71
CA SER A 283 10.03 6.22 -2.58
C SER A 283 11.50 6.63 -2.38
N GLN A 284 12.14 7.25 -3.37
CA GLN A 284 13.51 7.79 -3.22
C GLN A 284 13.55 9.03 -2.32
N TYR A 285 12.48 9.83 -2.23
CA TYR A 285 12.44 10.95 -1.30
C TYR A 285 12.62 10.46 0.14
N HIS A 286 11.91 9.39 0.51
CA HIS A 286 12.09 8.80 1.83
C HIS A 286 13.47 8.17 2.04
N SER A 287 14.11 7.64 0.99
CA SER A 287 15.49 7.17 1.05
C SER A 287 16.44 8.32 1.39
N ILE A 288 16.32 9.46 0.70
CA ILE A 288 17.07 10.70 0.97
C ILE A 288 16.84 11.16 2.42
N LEU A 289 15.59 11.30 2.85
CA LEU A 289 15.28 11.70 4.23
C LEU A 289 15.87 10.74 5.25
N SER A 290 15.80 9.43 5.00
CA SER A 290 16.38 8.43 5.91
C SER A 290 17.90 8.51 6.00
N ILE A 291 18.58 8.79 4.89
CA ILE A 291 20.04 8.97 4.87
C ILE A 291 20.45 10.27 5.54
N ILE A 292 19.71 11.38 5.34
CA ILE A 292 19.97 12.65 6.05
C ILE A 292 19.84 12.46 7.55
N ASN A 293 18.75 11.84 8.01
CA ASN A 293 18.50 11.65 9.44
C ASN A 293 19.48 10.67 10.10
N MET A 294 19.93 9.66 9.35
CA MET A 294 20.83 8.63 9.85
C MET A 294 22.25 8.79 9.29
N PHE A 295 22.64 10.00 8.86
CA PHE A 295 23.90 10.22 8.12
C PHE A 295 25.11 9.76 8.93
N ASN A 296 25.22 10.25 10.16
CA ASN A 296 26.31 9.89 11.08
C ASN A 296 26.34 8.37 11.34
N ALA A 297 25.21 7.80 11.74
CA ALA A 297 25.08 6.37 11.98
C ALA A 297 25.46 5.53 10.75
N THR A 298 25.08 5.98 9.54
CA THR A 298 25.43 5.32 8.28
C THR A 298 26.94 5.38 8.03
N CYS A 299 27.58 6.53 8.27
CA CYS A 299 29.03 6.65 8.18
C CYS A 299 29.76 5.69 9.13
N VAL A 300 29.34 5.62 10.39
CA VAL A 300 29.94 4.72 11.40
C VAL A 300 29.82 3.25 10.98
N VAL A 301 28.63 2.81 10.56
CA VAL A 301 28.42 1.43 10.09
C VAL A 301 29.29 1.12 8.88
N LEU A 302 29.38 2.03 7.91
CA LEU A 302 30.24 1.84 6.73
C LEU A 302 31.74 1.77 7.11
N GLU A 303 32.20 2.58 8.05
CA GLU A 303 33.57 2.54 8.57
C GLU A 303 33.90 1.24 9.29
N ASP A 304 32.98 0.74 10.12
CA ASP A 304 33.17 -0.54 10.81
C ASP A 304 33.19 -1.71 9.82
N LEU A 305 32.39 -1.66 8.76
CA LEU A 305 32.44 -2.63 7.66
C LEU A 305 33.77 -2.57 6.88
N CYS A 306 34.40 -1.39 6.77
CA CYS A 306 35.72 -1.26 6.16
C CYS A 306 36.81 -2.01 6.95
N ARG A 307 36.60 -2.25 8.25
CA ARG A 307 37.50 -2.99 9.15
C ARG A 307 37.21 -4.49 9.20
N SER A 308 36.14 -4.96 8.53
CA SER A 308 35.75 -6.38 8.49
C SER A 308 36.78 -7.27 7.77
N LYS A 309 36.80 -8.56 8.13
CA LYS A 309 37.66 -9.58 7.52
C LYS A 309 37.12 -10.11 6.18
N GLU A 310 35.84 -9.87 5.87
CA GLU A 310 35.18 -10.35 4.64
C GLU A 310 35.53 -9.47 3.43
N GLY A 311 36.25 -10.03 2.45
CA GLY A 311 36.91 -9.27 1.38
C GLY A 311 35.97 -8.50 0.44
N GLU A 312 34.87 -9.12 -0.01
CA GLU A 312 33.93 -8.53 -0.97
C GLU A 312 33.09 -7.41 -0.35
N GLN A 313 32.55 -7.66 0.84
CA GLN A 313 31.79 -6.66 1.61
C GLN A 313 32.67 -5.47 1.99
N ARG A 314 33.94 -5.71 2.31
CA ARG A 314 34.91 -4.67 2.63
C ARG A 314 35.20 -3.76 1.42
N ALA A 315 35.27 -4.30 0.21
CA ALA A 315 35.51 -3.50 -0.99
C ALA A 315 34.32 -2.56 -1.28
N GLN A 316 33.09 -3.08 -1.24
CA GLN A 316 31.87 -2.29 -1.43
C GLN A 316 31.70 -1.24 -0.33
N ALA A 317 31.94 -1.59 0.94
CA ALA A 317 31.88 -0.66 2.06
C ALA A 317 32.91 0.47 1.95
N LYS A 318 34.13 0.20 1.47
CA LYS A 318 35.16 1.23 1.23
C LYS A 318 34.73 2.23 0.17
N GLY A 319 34.16 1.75 -0.94
CA GLY A 319 33.60 2.62 -1.98
C GLY A 319 32.47 3.50 -1.42
N ALA A 320 31.50 2.89 -0.75
CA ALA A 320 30.37 3.58 -0.13
C ALA A 320 30.81 4.61 0.92
N SER A 321 31.76 4.25 1.81
CA SER A 321 32.29 5.15 2.86
C SER A 321 33.05 6.34 2.30
N LYS A 322 33.78 6.15 1.18
CA LYS A 322 34.45 7.26 0.48
C LYS A 322 33.42 8.17 -0.18
N ASN A 323 32.45 7.59 -0.88
CA ASN A 323 31.48 8.35 -1.68
C ASN A 323 30.51 9.15 -0.81
N ILE A 324 30.01 8.59 0.30
CA ILE A 324 29.05 9.29 1.18
C ILE A 324 29.63 10.58 1.79
N LYS A 325 30.97 10.69 1.87
CA LYS A 325 31.70 11.83 2.43
C LYS A 325 32.15 12.84 1.39
N THR A 326 31.94 12.59 0.10
CA THR A 326 32.33 13.57 -0.93
C THR A 326 31.42 14.78 -0.87
N PHE A 327 31.97 15.95 -1.19
CA PHE A 327 31.19 17.17 -1.31
C PHE A 327 30.03 16.99 -2.31
N GLU A 328 30.32 16.37 -3.46
CA GLU A 328 29.33 16.12 -4.51
C GLU A 328 28.14 15.29 -4.01
N PHE A 329 28.39 14.22 -3.24
CA PHE A 329 27.31 13.40 -2.69
C PHE A 329 26.46 14.19 -1.69
N VAL A 330 27.10 14.89 -0.75
CA VAL A 330 26.40 15.66 0.29
C VAL A 330 25.62 16.83 -0.32
N PHE A 331 26.21 17.53 -1.30
CA PHE A 331 25.55 18.59 -2.04
C PHE A 331 24.31 18.07 -2.78
N ASN A 332 24.46 17.00 -3.57
CA ASN A 332 23.35 16.39 -4.31
C ASN A 332 22.28 15.84 -3.35
N LEU A 333 22.65 15.30 -2.19
CA LEU A 333 21.72 14.83 -1.16
C LEU A 333 20.80 15.96 -0.67
N HIS A 334 21.36 17.12 -0.34
CA HIS A 334 20.58 18.27 0.12
C HIS A 334 19.81 18.96 -1.01
N LEU A 335 20.42 19.10 -2.20
CA LEU A 335 19.75 19.65 -3.38
C LEU A 335 18.52 18.80 -3.76
N MET A 336 18.69 17.48 -3.84
CA MET A 336 17.60 16.58 -4.20
C MET A 336 16.54 16.51 -3.10
N LYS A 337 16.89 16.69 -1.82
CA LYS A 337 15.87 16.83 -0.75
C LYS A 337 14.91 17.98 -1.04
N GLU A 338 15.41 19.17 -1.37
CA GLU A 338 14.57 20.35 -1.63
C GLU A 338 13.71 20.18 -2.90
N ILE A 339 14.30 19.66 -3.98
CA ILE A 339 13.56 19.38 -5.22
C ILE A 339 12.49 18.31 -4.99
N MET A 340 12.86 17.22 -4.31
CA MET A 340 11.95 16.09 -4.12
C MET A 340 10.84 16.40 -3.14
N ASP A 341 11.05 17.27 -2.14
CA ASP A 341 9.99 17.73 -1.24
C ASP A 341 8.81 18.35 -2.01
N ILE A 342 9.12 19.21 -3.00
CA ILE A 342 8.10 19.81 -3.87
C ILE A 342 7.38 18.75 -4.71
N THR A 343 8.13 17.81 -5.27
CA THR A 343 7.56 16.81 -6.18
C THR A 343 6.81 15.70 -5.43
N ASP A 344 7.21 15.38 -4.21
CA ASP A 344 6.54 14.40 -3.34
C ASP A 344 5.21 14.96 -2.87
N PHE A 345 5.17 16.24 -2.47
CA PHE A 345 3.90 16.93 -2.20
C PHE A 345 2.95 16.85 -3.40
N LEU A 346 3.45 17.12 -4.62
CA LEU A 346 2.65 17.04 -5.84
C LEU A 346 2.14 15.60 -6.10
N CYS A 347 2.99 14.60 -5.87
CA CYS A 347 2.63 13.19 -6.01
C CYS A 347 1.54 12.77 -5.02
N GLN A 348 1.65 13.17 -3.75
CA GLN A 348 0.65 12.94 -2.71
C GLN A 348 -0.66 13.66 -3.04
N ALA A 349 -0.60 14.90 -3.51
CA ALA A 349 -1.78 15.67 -3.90
C ALA A 349 -2.55 14.97 -5.04
N PHE A 350 -1.87 14.42 -6.05
CA PHE A 350 -2.53 13.68 -7.14
C PHE A 350 -3.22 12.38 -6.71
N GLN A 351 -2.91 11.85 -5.53
CA GLN A 351 -3.48 10.61 -5.01
C GLN A 351 -4.64 10.84 -4.04
N GLN A 352 -5.00 12.10 -3.76
CA GLN A 352 -6.14 12.42 -2.90
C GLN A 352 -7.47 12.22 -3.65
N GLU A 353 -8.45 11.60 -3.00
CA GLU A 353 -9.79 11.32 -3.55
C GLU A 353 -10.53 12.60 -3.98
N SER A 354 -10.29 13.71 -3.28
CA SER A 354 -10.96 14.99 -3.50
C SER A 354 -10.43 15.83 -4.67
N VAL A 355 -9.31 15.42 -5.28
CA VAL A 355 -8.64 16.25 -6.29
C VAL A 355 -9.26 16.08 -7.66
N ASP A 356 -9.74 17.19 -8.20
CA ASP A 356 -10.19 17.29 -9.60
C ASP A 356 -9.06 17.80 -10.51
N ILE A 357 -9.34 17.87 -11.82
CA ILE A 357 -8.37 18.30 -12.82
C ILE A 357 -7.96 19.78 -12.67
N VAL A 358 -8.84 20.64 -12.16
CA VAL A 358 -8.57 22.07 -11.99
C VAL A 358 -7.60 22.27 -10.83
N ALA A 359 -7.86 21.59 -9.70
CA ALA A 359 -6.96 21.55 -8.56
C ALA A 359 -5.60 20.95 -8.95
N ALA A 360 -5.58 19.85 -9.71
CA ALA A 360 -4.35 19.23 -10.20
C ALA A 360 -3.50 20.20 -11.04
N VAL A 361 -4.11 20.96 -11.95
CA VAL A 361 -3.41 22.00 -12.74
C VAL A 361 -2.88 23.12 -11.85
N GLY A 362 -3.64 23.51 -10.82
CA GLY A 362 -3.19 24.45 -9.80
C GLY A 362 -1.93 23.97 -9.07
N PHE A 363 -1.92 22.72 -8.60
CA PHE A 363 -0.77 22.12 -7.92
C PHE A 363 0.47 22.05 -8.82
N VAL A 364 0.30 21.67 -10.08
CA VAL A 364 1.40 21.68 -11.06
C VAL A 364 1.97 23.09 -11.22
N SER A 365 1.10 24.09 -11.32
CA SER A 365 1.52 25.49 -11.48
C SER A 365 2.30 25.99 -10.26
N MET A 366 1.84 25.66 -9.06
CA MET A 366 2.55 25.97 -7.81
C MET A 366 3.91 25.28 -7.73
N ALA A 367 3.99 23.99 -8.09
CA ALA A 367 5.23 23.24 -8.10
C ALA A 367 6.24 23.85 -9.10
N LYS A 368 5.79 24.24 -10.30
CA LYS A 368 6.63 24.94 -11.28
C LYS A 368 7.18 26.26 -10.75
N VAL A 369 6.35 27.07 -10.09
CA VAL A 369 6.80 28.34 -9.50
C VAL A 369 7.86 28.09 -8.42
N LYS A 370 7.66 27.10 -7.54
CA LYS A 370 8.65 26.76 -6.50
C LYS A 370 9.97 26.26 -7.09
N LEU A 371 9.91 25.38 -8.09
CA LEU A 371 11.11 24.88 -8.78
C LEU A 371 11.84 26.00 -9.55
N GLN A 372 11.10 26.95 -10.12
CA GLN A 372 11.70 28.11 -10.79
C GLN A 372 12.42 29.01 -9.80
N LYS A 373 11.83 29.28 -8.63
CA LYS A 373 12.50 30.06 -7.57
C LYS A 373 13.81 29.40 -7.11
N LEU A 374 13.79 28.08 -6.86
CA LEU A 374 15.00 27.32 -6.51
C LEU A 374 16.09 27.35 -7.58
N ARG A 375 15.73 27.62 -8.85
CA ARG A 375 16.69 27.73 -9.94
C ARG A 375 17.29 29.14 -10.05
N ASP A 376 16.52 30.15 -9.67
CA ASP A 376 16.90 31.55 -9.78
C ASP A 376 17.69 32.06 -8.56
N GLU A 377 17.54 31.38 -7.42
CA GLU A 377 18.38 31.49 -6.21
C GLU A 377 19.70 30.73 -6.38
#